data_AF-A0A1B0DRH0-F1
#
_entry.id   AF-A0A1B0DRH0-F1
#
_cell.length_a   1.000
_cell.length_b   1.000
_cell.length_c   1.000
_cell.angle_alpha   90.00
_cell.angle_beta   90.00
_cell.angle_gamma   90.00
#
_symmetry.space_group_name_H-M   'P 1'
#
loop_
_entity.id
_entity.type
_entity.pdbx_description
1 polymer ?
#
loop_
_entity_poly.entity_id
_entity_poly.type
_entity_poly.pdbx_seq_one_letter_code
_entity_poly.pdbx_strand_id
1 'polypeptide(L)'
;MVKSYCPKCVDVYTPKSSRHHHTDGAYFGTGFPHMLFMVHPEYRPKRPTNQFVPRLYGFKIHSLAYQIQLQHAANFKAPQRAVNYKNGNRSYIQNV
;
A
#
# COMPACT_ATOMS: atom_id res chain seq x y z
N MET A 1 7.18 -13.69 -8.21
CA MET A 1 7.90 -13.71 -6.92
C MET A 1 6.98 -14.18 -5.80
N VAL A 2 7.50 -14.99 -4.87
CA VAL A 2 6.76 -15.59 -3.75
C VAL A 2 6.21 -14.52 -2.79
N LYS A 3 5.07 -14.83 -2.18
CA LYS A 3 4.41 -14.03 -1.15
C LYS A 3 4.14 -14.87 0.10
N SER A 4 4.06 -14.21 1.25
CA SER A 4 3.73 -14.84 2.54
C SER A 4 2.26 -14.59 2.90
N TYR A 5 1.49 -15.65 3.12
CA TYR A 5 0.11 -15.55 3.62
C TYR A 5 0.09 -15.56 5.15
N CYS A 6 -0.65 -14.63 5.75
CA CYS A 6 -0.88 -14.62 7.19
C CYS A 6 -2.28 -15.17 7.52
N PRO A 7 -2.38 -16.30 8.26
CA PRO A 7 -3.68 -16.90 8.57
C PRO A 7 -4.51 -16.12 9.60
N LYS A 8 -3.90 -15.16 10.31
CA LYS A 8 -4.59 -14.36 11.34
C LYS A 8 -5.37 -13.18 10.74
N CYS A 9 -4.77 -12.43 9.82
CA CYS A 9 -5.45 -11.33 9.14
C CYS A 9 -6.03 -11.72 7.78
N VAL A 10 -5.72 -12.93 7.28
CA VAL A 10 -6.23 -13.46 6.00
C VAL A 10 -5.81 -12.58 4.82
N ASP A 11 -4.51 -12.26 4.78
CA ASP A 11 -3.94 -11.33 3.80
C ASP A 11 -2.53 -11.77 3.39
N VAL A 12 -2.05 -11.21 2.28
CA VAL A 12 -0.83 -11.61 1.57
C VAL A 12 0.20 -10.49 1.59
N TYR A 13 1.41 -10.82 2.03
CA TYR A 13 2.49 -9.85 2.23
C TYR A 13 3.73 -10.16 1.38
N THR A 14 4.50 -9.13 1.07
CA THR A 14 5.83 -9.28 0.47
C THR A 14 6.83 -9.70 1.56
N PRO A 15 7.66 -10.73 1.33
CA PRO A 15 8.69 -11.14 2.28
C PRO A 15 9.61 -9.97 2.65
N LYS A 16 9.88 -9.79 3.95
CA LYS A 16 10.70 -8.68 4.47
C LYS A 16 12.15 -8.71 3.94
N SER A 17 12.74 -9.89 3.87
CA SER A 17 14.13 -10.05 3.41
C SER A 17 14.19 -10.14 1.88
N SER A 18 15.10 -9.35 1.29
CA SER A 18 15.37 -9.32 -0.15
C SER A 18 15.84 -10.65 -0.72
N ARG A 19 16.37 -11.54 0.12
CA ARG A 19 16.83 -12.87 -0.31
C ARG A 19 15.74 -13.73 -0.96
N HIS A 20 14.47 -13.49 -0.62
CA HIS A 20 13.32 -14.23 -1.17
C HIS A 20 12.64 -13.48 -2.31
N HIS A 21 13.11 -12.28 -2.68
CA HIS A 21 12.46 -11.46 -3.69
C HIS A 21 12.61 -12.03 -5.10
N HIS A 22 13.56 -12.94 -5.33
CA HIS A 22 13.81 -13.56 -6.63
C HIS A 22 13.30 -15.01 -6.73
N THR A 23 12.59 -15.50 -5.71
CA THR A 23 12.00 -16.84 -5.72
C THR A 23 10.64 -16.79 -6.42
N ASP A 24 10.39 -17.66 -7.41
CA ASP A 24 9.08 -17.73 -8.06
C ASP A 24 8.01 -18.29 -7.09
N GLY A 25 6.83 -17.69 -7.10
CA GLY A 25 5.68 -18.15 -6.32
C GLY A 25 5.02 -19.40 -6.91
N ALA A 26 5.22 -19.67 -8.20
CA ALA A 26 4.65 -20.84 -8.86
C ALA A 26 5.11 -22.16 -8.22
N TYR A 27 6.30 -22.20 -7.63
CA TYR A 27 6.83 -23.37 -6.90
C TYR A 27 6.04 -23.72 -5.64
N PHE A 28 5.28 -22.77 -5.07
CA PHE A 28 4.48 -22.97 -3.87
C PHE A 28 3.00 -23.24 -4.20
N GLY A 29 2.53 -22.72 -5.35
CA GLY A 29 1.13 -22.78 -5.75
C GLY A 29 0.24 -21.79 -5.00
N THR A 30 -0.91 -21.48 -5.58
CA THR A 30 -1.88 -20.51 -5.03
C THR A 30 -2.68 -21.09 -3.87
N GLY A 31 -2.93 -22.41 -3.89
CA GLY A 31 -3.80 -23.09 -2.94
C GLY A 31 -3.11 -23.61 -1.69
N PHE A 32 -1.78 -23.59 -1.60
CA PHE A 32 -1.03 -24.23 -0.52
C PHE A 32 -1.51 -23.81 0.88
N PRO A 33 -1.62 -22.51 1.23
CA PRO A 33 -2.07 -22.12 2.56
C PRO A 33 -3.52 -22.53 2.83
N HIS A 34 -4.38 -22.50 1.81
CA HIS A 34 -5.79 -22.88 1.94
C HIS A 34 -5.94 -24.38 2.21
N MET A 35 -5.21 -25.21 1.48
CA MET A 35 -5.21 -26.66 1.66
C MET A 35 -4.63 -27.07 3.02
N LEU A 36 -3.57 -26.38 3.48
CA LEU A 36 -3.00 -26.60 4.81
C LEU A 36 -4.06 -26.49 5.92
N PHE A 37 -4.88 -25.42 5.90
CA PHE A 37 -5.95 -25.23 6.90
C PHE A 37 -7.25 -25.97 6.58
N MET A 38 -7.34 -26.66 5.44
CA MET A 38 -8.40 -27.62 5.17
C MET A 38 -8.07 -28.96 5.83
N VAL A 39 -6.80 -29.39 5.76
CA VAL A 39 -6.31 -30.63 6.39
C VAL A 39 -6.13 -30.45 7.91
N HIS A 40 -5.61 -29.29 8.34
CA HIS A 40 -5.33 -28.99 9.75
C HIS A 40 -6.07 -27.72 10.23
N PRO A 41 -7.39 -27.80 10.49
CA PRO A 41 -8.19 -26.67 10.95
C PRO A 41 -7.78 -26.14 12.33
N GLU A 42 -7.16 -26.98 13.18
CA GLU A 42 -6.70 -26.65 14.54
C GLU A 42 -5.62 -25.57 14.58
N TYR A 43 -4.85 -25.41 13.51
CA TYR A 43 -3.83 -24.36 13.40
C TYR A 43 -4.40 -23.00 12.96
N ARG A 44 -5.69 -22.91 12.63
CA ARG A 44 -6.29 -21.65 12.22
C ARG A 44 -6.41 -20.71 13.43
N PRO A 45 -5.68 -19.58 13.45
CA PRO A 45 -5.74 -18.64 14.58
C PRO A 45 -7.09 -17.92 14.62
N LYS A 46 -7.49 -17.51 15.81
CA LYS A 46 -8.62 -16.58 15.98
C LYS A 46 -8.27 -15.23 15.34
N ARG A 47 -9.29 -14.55 14.80
CA ARG A 47 -9.15 -13.20 14.22
C ARG A 47 -8.67 -12.21 15.29
N PRO A 48 -7.93 -11.16 14.88
CA PRO A 48 -7.48 -10.13 15.81
C PRO A 48 -8.69 -9.46 16.49
N THR A 49 -8.64 -9.38 17.82
CA THR A 49 -9.69 -8.74 18.63
C THR A 49 -9.64 -7.23 18.55
N ASN A 50 -8.44 -6.67 18.45
CA ASN A 50 -8.20 -5.25 18.36
C ASN A 50 -7.79 -4.88 16.93
N GLN A 51 -8.38 -3.81 16.42
CA GLN A 51 -7.97 -3.19 15.17
C GLN A 51 -7.31 -1.85 15.47
N PHE A 52 -6.46 -1.41 14.55
CA PHE A 52 -5.86 -0.09 14.64
C PHE A 52 -6.95 1.00 14.59
N VAL A 53 -6.95 1.89 15.59
CA VAL A 53 -7.85 3.03 15.65
C VAL A 53 -7.01 4.31 15.47
N PRO A 54 -7.10 4.98 14.30
CA PRO A 54 -6.33 6.18 14.05
C PRO A 54 -6.79 7.32 14.97
N ARG A 55 -5.84 7.95 15.67
CA ARG A 55 -6.09 9.07 16.57
C ARG A 55 -5.11 10.21 16.34
N LEU A 56 -5.62 11.44 16.43
CA LEU A 56 -4.84 12.66 16.41
C LEU A 56 -5.24 13.51 17.62
N TYR A 57 -4.26 13.88 18.46
CA TYR A 57 -4.50 14.53 19.76
C TYR A 57 -5.55 13.84 20.64
N GLY A 58 -5.62 12.50 20.59
CA GLY A 58 -6.57 11.68 21.36
C GLY A 58 -7.93 11.47 20.68
N PHE A 59 -8.30 12.31 19.72
CA PHE A 59 -9.56 12.19 18.98
C PHE A 59 -9.47 11.17 17.85
N LYS A 60 -10.54 10.41 17.64
CA LYS A 60 -10.64 9.48 16.50
C LYS A 60 -10.82 10.28 15.21
N ILE A 61 -10.16 9.85 14.13
CA ILE A 61 -10.39 10.43 12.80
C ILE A 61 -11.69 9.85 12.24
N HIS A 62 -12.63 10.73 11.87
CA HIS A 62 -13.89 10.32 11.25
C HIS A 62 -13.66 9.81 9.82
N SER A 63 -14.42 8.78 9.40
CA SER A 63 -14.27 8.14 8.08
C SER A 63 -14.37 9.13 6.91
N LEU A 64 -15.27 10.11 6.99
CA LEU A 64 -15.47 11.14 5.97
C LEU A 64 -14.21 11.98 5.70
N ALA A 65 -13.34 12.16 6.70
CA ALA A 65 -12.11 12.95 6.53
C ALA A 65 -11.20 12.36 5.44
N TYR A 66 -11.14 11.02 5.34
CA TYR A 66 -10.36 10.34 4.30
C TYR A 66 -10.91 10.60 2.90
N GLN A 67 -12.24 10.60 2.74
CA GLN A 67 -12.87 10.86 1.45
C GLN A 67 -12.62 12.29 0.98
N ILE A 68 -12.75 13.27 1.89
CA ILE A 68 -12.47 14.68 1.60
C ILE A 68 -11.00 14.86 1.19
N GLN A 69 -10.07 14.22 1.91
CA GLN A 69 -8.65 14.28 1.59
C GLN A 69 -8.33 13.69 0.21
N LEU A 70 -8.92 12.54 -0.13
CA LEU A 70 -8.74 11.91 -1.44
C LEU A 70 -9.27 12.79 -2.58
N GLN A 71 -10.43 13.41 -2.40
CA GLN A 71 -10.99 14.34 -3.39
C GLN A 71 -10.11 15.58 -3.56
N HIS A 72 -9.61 16.18 -2.47
CA HIS A 72 -8.68 17.30 -2.56
C HIS A 72 -7.39 16.93 -3.29
N ALA A 73 -6.83 15.75 -3.02
CA ALA A 73 -5.64 15.26 -3.71
C ALA A 73 -5.89 15.04 -5.21
N ALA A 74 -7.05 14.49 -5.58
CA ALA A 74 -7.44 14.30 -6.98
C ALA A 74 -7.67 15.63 -7.71
N ASN A 75 -8.22 16.63 -7.02
CA ASN A 75 -8.48 17.96 -7.58
C ASN A 75 -7.25 18.88 -7.55
N PHE A 76 -6.16 18.46 -6.91
CA PHE A 76 -4.96 19.28 -6.80
C PHE A 76 -4.32 19.47 -8.18
N LYS A 77 -4.43 20.68 -8.71
CA LYS A 77 -3.66 21.11 -9.88
C LYS A 77 -2.33 21.65 -9.39
N ALA A 78 -1.24 20.98 -9.75
CA ALA A 78 0.09 21.50 -9.45
C ALA A 78 0.22 22.91 -10.04
N PRO A 79 0.75 23.89 -9.30
CA PRO A 79 1.02 25.21 -9.87
C PRO A 79 2.02 25.02 -11.02
N GLN A 80 1.64 25.46 -12.22
CA GLN A 80 2.53 25.48 -13.38
C GLN A 80 3.75 26.33 -13.00
N ARG A 81 4.91 25.67 -12.83
CA ARG A 81 6.15 26.38 -12.59
C ARG A 81 6.59 26.94 -13.94
N ALA A 82 6.43 28.24 -14.14
CA ALA A 82 7.04 28.93 -15.26
C ALA A 82 8.56 28.89 -15.08
N VAL A 83 9.26 28.09 -15.89
CA VAL A 83 10.73 28.06 -15.88
C VAL A 83 11.21 29.09 -16.88
N ASN A 84 12.04 30.03 -16.44
CA ASN A 84 12.76 30.93 -17.34
C ASN A 84 13.95 30.18 -17.93
N TYR A 85 13.87 29.80 -19.21
CA TYR A 85 15.02 29.28 -19.94
C TYR A 85 15.78 30.45 -20.58
N LYS A 86 17.06 30.60 -20.24
CA LYS A 86 17.97 31.52 -20.91
C LYS A 86 18.81 30.74 -21.92
N ASN A 87 18.70 31.09 -23.20
CA ASN A 87 19.59 30.60 -24.24
C ASN A 87 20.23 31.82 -24.93
N GLY A 88 21.49 32.11 -24.57
CA GLY A 88 22.17 33.34 -24.98
C GLY A 88 21.47 34.60 -24.47
N ASN A 89 21.37 35.64 -25.32
CA ASN A 89 20.76 36.94 -24.99
C ASN A 89 19.21 36.94 -25.01
N ARG A 90 18.55 35.79 -25.13
CA ARG A 90 17.10 35.68 -25.23
C ARG A 90 16.52 34.85 -24.09
N SER A 91 15.52 35.40 -23.43
CA SER A 91 14.78 34.74 -22.34
C SER A 91 13.43 34.29 -22.87
N TYR A 92 13.07 33.03 -22.64
CA TYR A 92 11.73 32.50 -22.94
C TYR A 92 11.09 31.96 -21.67
N ILE A 93 9.82 32.32 -21.45
CA ILE A 93 8.98 31.75 -20.38
C ILE A 93 8.24 30.56 -20.99
N GLN A 94 8.55 29.36 -20.51
CA GLN A 94 7.79 28.16 -20.88
C GLN A 94 7.09 27.61 -19.64
N ASN A 95 5.78 27.39 -19.78
CA ASN A 95 4.99 26.67 -18.79
C ASN A 95 5.34 25.18 -18.92
N VAL A 96 5.76 24.56 -17.82
CA VAL A 96 5.92 23.10 -17.71
C VAL A 96 4.64 22.50 -17.16
#